data_AF-A0A0N5AU85-F1
#
_entry.id   AF-A0A0N5AU85-F1
#
_cell.length_a   1.000
_cell.length_b   1.000
_cell.length_c   1.000
_cell.angle_alpha   90.00
_cell.angle_beta   90.00
_cell.angle_gamma   90.00
#
_symmetry.space_group_name_H-M   'P 1'
#
loop_
_entity.id
_entity.type
_entity.pdbx_description
1 polymer ?
#
loop_
_entity_poly.entity_id
_entity_poly.type
_entity_poly.pdbx_seq_one_letter_code
_entity_poly.pdbx_strand_id
1 'polypeptide(L)'
;MKRCCYCRSDIPDAKSNDLQCAKCKKNEAKYQRKPTNCKYCQLPAAFFENKCVWCAHSERKIGPPVTCSECRLKAAFVRDPLKKDKPALCRLCRKSRNKSKETNLSEKSSESGKGSPIKRKNDFLDDQKSKVLKTALLDESGIEQIQSEQFFVIQQYKDQILDLKKKCSEKDKIILDRDKQVQFNHL
;
A
#
# COMPACT_ATOMS: atom_id res chain seq x y z
N MET A 1 -21.22 5.92 15.68
CA MET A 1 -20.44 5.97 14.42
C MET A 1 -20.39 4.58 13.80
N LYS A 2 -20.80 4.42 12.53
CA LYS A 2 -20.67 3.15 11.79
C LYS A 2 -19.25 3.05 11.20
N ARG A 3 -18.71 1.84 11.09
CA ARG A 3 -17.41 1.58 10.42
C ARG A 3 -17.63 0.88 9.09
N CYS A 4 -16.78 1.19 8.12
CA CYS A 4 -16.80 0.53 6.83
C CYS A 4 -16.49 -0.98 6.95
N CYS A 5 -17.32 -1.82 6.35
CA CYS A 5 -17.18 -3.28 6.30
C CYS A 5 -15.84 -3.73 5.69
N TYR A 6 -15.29 -2.96 4.74
CA TYR A 6 -14.02 -3.28 4.09
C TYR A 6 -12.81 -2.67 4.78
N CYS A 7 -12.75 -1.33 4.90
CA CYS A 7 -11.53 -0.64 5.35
C CYS A 7 -11.52 -0.24 6.83
N ARG A 8 -12.63 -0.50 7.55
CA ARG A 8 -12.89 -0.13 8.97
C ARG A 8 -12.72 1.36 9.29
N SER A 9 -12.71 2.24 8.28
CA SER A 9 -12.75 3.68 8.49
C SER A 9 -14.13 4.09 9.00
N ASP A 10 -14.18 5.13 9.84
CA ASP A 10 -15.43 5.70 10.33
C ASP A 10 -16.22 6.34 9.18
N ILE A 11 -17.55 6.20 9.23
CA ILE A 11 -18.48 6.76 8.25
C ILE A 11 -19.23 7.90 8.96
N PRO A 12 -19.07 9.17 8.53
CA PRO A 12 -19.68 10.34 9.18
C PRO A 12 -21.21 10.34 9.06
N ASP A 13 -21.75 9.93 7.90
CA ASP A 13 -23.18 9.94 7.61
C ASP A 13 -23.76 8.53 7.52
N ALA A 14 -24.04 7.94 8.68
CA ALA A 14 -24.67 6.63 8.82
C ALA A 14 -26.17 6.59 8.44
N LYS A 15 -26.68 7.63 7.75
CA LYS A 15 -28.10 7.79 7.34
C LYS A 15 -28.53 6.71 6.35
N SER A 16 -27.60 6.20 5.54
CA SER A 16 -27.79 5.03 4.69
C SER A 16 -27.51 3.74 5.47
N ASN A 17 -28.25 2.66 5.14
CA ASN A 17 -27.95 1.29 5.59
C ASN A 17 -26.64 0.74 5.01
N ASP A 18 -25.99 1.47 4.10
CA ASP A 18 -24.70 1.09 3.52
C ASP A 18 -23.58 1.09 4.56
N LEU A 19 -23.06 -0.10 4.85
CA LEU A 19 -21.87 -0.30 5.68
C LEU A 19 -20.57 -0.06 4.89
N GLN A 20 -20.61 0.52 3.70
CA GLN A 20 -19.44 0.72 2.83
C GLN A 20 -19.14 2.21 2.64
N CYS A 21 -17.88 2.62 2.86
CA CYS A 21 -17.48 4.02 2.65
C CYS A 21 -17.31 4.36 1.16
N ALA A 22 -17.42 5.65 0.82
CA ALA A 22 -17.30 6.14 -0.56
C ALA A 22 -16.00 5.69 -1.26
N LYS A 23 -14.87 5.65 -0.54
CA LYS A 23 -13.60 5.19 -1.09
C LYS A 23 -13.64 3.73 -1.50
N CYS A 24 -14.25 2.88 -0.66
CA CYS A 24 -14.41 1.47 -0.98
C CYS A 24 -15.42 1.24 -2.10
N LYS A 25 -16.49 2.04 -2.19
CA LYS A 25 -17.43 2.02 -3.33
C LYS A 25 -16.72 2.33 -4.64
N LYS A 26 -15.93 3.41 -4.68
CA LYS A 26 -15.12 3.79 -5.85
C LYS A 26 -14.12 2.70 -6.26
N ASN A 27 -13.46 2.06 -5.28
CA ASN A 27 -12.53 0.98 -5.59
C ASN A 27 -13.25 -0.24 -6.18
N GLU A 28 -14.38 -0.66 -5.60
CA GLU A 28 -15.16 -1.77 -6.13
C GLU A 28 -15.62 -1.52 -7.58
N ALA A 29 -16.10 -0.31 -7.87
CA ALA A 29 -16.45 0.11 -9.23
C ALA A 29 -15.24 0.10 -10.18
N LYS A 30 -14.07 0.59 -9.72
CA LYS A 30 -12.85 0.66 -10.54
C LYS A 30 -12.30 -0.72 -10.88
N TYR A 31 -12.27 -1.63 -9.91
CA TYR A 31 -11.68 -2.96 -10.08
C TYR A 31 -12.70 -4.03 -10.48
N GLN A 32 -13.98 -3.67 -10.56
CA GLN A 32 -15.10 -4.52 -11.00
C GLN A 32 -15.15 -5.87 -10.29
N ARG A 33 -14.76 -5.90 -9.01
CA ARG A 33 -14.68 -7.14 -8.21
C ARG A 33 -14.94 -6.86 -6.73
N LYS A 34 -15.55 -7.84 -6.07
CA LYS A 34 -15.62 -7.85 -4.60
C LYS A 34 -14.22 -7.99 -4.02
N PRO A 35 -13.85 -7.20 -3.00
CA PRO A 35 -12.52 -7.28 -2.40
C PRO A 35 -12.34 -8.57 -1.63
N THR A 36 -11.16 -9.17 -1.76
CA THR A 36 -10.75 -10.33 -0.95
C THR A 36 -10.02 -9.85 0.32
N ASN A 37 -9.57 -10.80 1.15
CA ASN A 37 -8.77 -10.49 2.32
C ASN A 37 -7.36 -10.04 1.91
N CYS A 38 -6.91 -8.92 2.47
CA CYS A 38 -5.56 -8.43 2.25
C CYS A 38 -4.55 -9.36 2.91
N LYS A 39 -3.58 -9.85 2.14
CA LYS A 39 -2.51 -10.74 2.62
C LYS A 39 -1.67 -10.19 3.78
N TYR A 40 -1.69 -8.87 4.00
CA TYR A 40 -0.96 -8.20 5.08
C TYR A 40 -1.88 -7.91 6.27
N CYS A 41 -2.86 -7.00 6.10
CA CYS A 41 -3.68 -6.53 7.21
C CYS A 41 -4.97 -7.33 7.45
N GLN A 42 -5.23 -8.36 6.64
CA GLN A 42 -6.40 -9.25 6.71
C GLN A 42 -7.77 -8.56 6.62
N LEU A 43 -7.81 -7.29 6.25
CA LEU A 43 -9.05 -6.60 5.93
C LEU A 43 -9.64 -7.13 4.62
N PRO A 44 -10.97 -7.31 4.51
CA PRO A 44 -11.65 -7.66 3.26
C PRO A 44 -11.67 -6.42 2.34
N ALA A 45 -10.50 -5.97 1.93
CA ALA A 45 -10.28 -4.73 1.19
C ALA A 45 -9.19 -4.89 0.13
N ALA A 46 -8.88 -6.13 -0.26
CA ALA A 46 -7.93 -6.42 -1.31
C ALA A 46 -8.57 -6.23 -2.69
N PHE A 47 -8.45 -5.01 -3.19
CA PHE A 47 -8.93 -4.63 -4.51
C PHE A 47 -7.90 -4.92 -5.62
N PHE A 48 -6.62 -5.09 -5.27
CA PHE A 48 -5.52 -5.24 -6.22
C PHE A 48 -4.45 -6.23 -5.68
N GLU A 49 -4.07 -7.24 -6.47
CA GLU A 49 -2.98 -8.19 -6.16
C GLU A 49 -2.98 -8.76 -4.73
N ASN A 50 -4.15 -9.14 -4.20
CA ASN A 50 -4.32 -9.64 -2.83
C ASN A 50 -3.87 -8.65 -1.73
N LYS A 51 -3.74 -7.37 -2.06
CA LYS A 51 -3.38 -6.28 -1.13
C LYS A 51 -4.48 -5.23 -1.12
N CYS A 52 -4.72 -4.63 0.04
CA CYS A 52 -5.53 -3.42 0.09
C CYS A 52 -4.73 -2.22 -0.43
N VAL A 53 -5.43 -1.18 -0.89
CA VAL A 53 -4.81 0.03 -1.47
C VAL A 53 -3.78 0.65 -0.50
N TRP A 54 -4.08 0.65 0.81
CA TRP A 54 -3.15 1.19 1.80
C TRP A 54 -1.86 0.37 1.92
N CYS A 55 -1.96 -0.96 2.02
CA CYS A 55 -0.76 -1.79 2.13
C CYS A 55 0.05 -1.80 0.83
N ALA A 56 -0.62 -1.86 -0.34
CA ALA A 56 0.06 -1.77 -1.63
C ALA A 56 0.82 -0.45 -1.80
N HIS A 57 0.23 0.67 -1.38
CA HIS A 57 0.91 1.96 -1.40
C HIS A 57 2.08 2.03 -0.41
N SER A 58 1.87 1.53 0.81
CA SER A 58 2.90 1.55 1.85
C SER A 58 4.10 0.70 1.46
N GLU A 59 3.86 -0.47 0.85
CA GLU A 59 4.92 -1.35 0.38
C GLU A 59 5.79 -0.70 -0.70
N ARG A 60 5.18 -0.03 -1.67
CA ARG A 60 5.94 0.68 -2.73
C ARG A 60 6.76 1.85 -2.19
N LYS A 61 6.22 2.58 -1.21
CA LYS A 61 6.86 3.80 -0.68
C LYS A 61 7.88 3.53 0.42
N ILE A 62 7.66 2.49 1.22
CA ILE A 62 8.43 2.23 2.46
C ILE A 62 9.23 0.94 2.35
N GLY A 63 8.77 -0.01 1.54
CA GLY A 63 9.34 -1.35 1.46
C GLY A 63 8.48 -2.41 2.14
N PRO A 64 8.98 -3.65 2.25
CA PRO A 64 8.21 -4.80 2.72
C PRO A 64 7.70 -4.60 4.16
N PRO A 65 6.51 -5.14 4.50
CA PRO A 65 5.97 -5.01 5.84
C PRO A 65 6.75 -5.86 6.85
N VAL A 66 6.91 -5.31 8.06
CA VAL A 66 7.42 -6.02 9.24
C VAL A 66 6.27 -6.45 10.16
N THR A 67 6.59 -7.30 11.13
CA THR A 67 5.66 -7.79 12.14
C THR A 67 5.18 -6.64 13.03
N CYS A 68 3.86 -6.52 13.19
CA CYS A 68 3.25 -5.57 14.11
C CYS A 68 3.46 -6.01 15.56
N SER A 69 3.96 -5.11 16.41
CA SER A 69 4.21 -5.40 17.83
C SER A 69 2.93 -5.71 18.64
N GLU A 70 1.75 -5.28 18.17
CA GLU A 70 0.47 -5.45 18.88
C GLU A 70 -0.31 -6.67 18.36
N CYS A 71 -0.64 -6.67 17.06
CA CYS A 71 -1.47 -7.72 16.47
C CYS A 71 -0.68 -8.86 15.82
N ARG A 72 0.67 -8.82 15.85
CA ARG A 72 1.58 -9.84 15.31
C ARG A 72 1.47 -10.13 13.80
N LEU A 73 0.63 -9.41 13.05
CA LEU A 73 0.55 -9.51 11.59
C LEU A 73 1.75 -8.84 10.91
N LYS A 74 2.23 -9.42 9.79
CA LYS A 74 3.20 -8.79 8.87
C LYS A 74 2.56 -7.65 8.08
N ALA A 75 2.26 -6.55 8.76
CA ALA A 75 1.49 -5.42 8.22
C ALA A 75 1.94 -4.04 8.76
N ALA A 76 3.04 -3.99 9.50
CA ALA A 76 3.64 -2.74 9.95
C ALA A 76 4.64 -2.22 8.92
N PHE A 77 4.64 -0.91 8.67
CA PHE A 77 5.56 -0.27 7.73
C PHE A 77 6.33 0.83 8.49
N VAL A 78 7.64 0.66 8.62
CA VAL A 78 8.54 1.54 9.40
C VAL A 78 9.29 2.44 8.42
N ARG A 79 9.08 3.76 8.51
CA ARG A 79 9.73 4.74 7.63
C ARG A 79 11.17 5.05 8.02
N ASP A 80 11.44 5.10 9.32
CA ASP A 80 12.76 5.45 9.87
C ASP A 80 13.30 4.28 10.69
N PRO A 81 14.07 3.34 10.09
CA PRO A 81 14.64 2.22 10.83
C PRO A 81 15.64 2.66 11.91
N LEU A 82 16.18 3.88 11.81
CA LEU A 82 17.10 4.47 12.79
C LEU A 82 16.41 4.87 14.11
N LYS A 83 15.09 5.06 14.11
CA LYS A 83 14.32 5.37 15.33
C LYS A 83 13.90 4.07 16.03
N LYS A 84 14.87 3.40 16.66
CA LYS A 84 14.74 2.08 17.27
C LYS A 84 13.76 2.01 18.46
N ASP A 85 13.46 3.14 19.12
CA ASP A 85 12.66 3.13 20.36
C ASP A 85 11.14 3.04 20.17
N LYS A 86 10.63 3.03 18.94
CA LYS A 86 9.18 3.02 18.69
C LYS A 86 8.72 1.65 18.20
N PRO A 87 7.72 1.02 18.86
CA PRO A 87 7.19 -0.26 18.42
C PRO A 87 6.61 -0.14 17.01
N ALA A 88 6.88 -1.15 16.18
CA ALA A 88 6.39 -1.22 14.81
C ALA A 88 4.89 -1.55 14.82
N LEU A 89 4.05 -0.55 14.55
CA LEU A 89 2.59 -0.72 14.55
C LEU A 89 2.02 -0.72 13.13
N CYS A 90 1.12 -1.66 12.86
CA CYS A 90 0.27 -1.61 11.66
C CYS A 90 -0.70 -0.42 11.73
N ARG A 91 -1.30 -0.04 10.59
CA ARG A 91 -2.25 1.09 10.52
C ARG A 91 -3.39 0.97 11.53
N LEU A 92 -3.95 -0.23 11.70
CA LEU A 92 -5.10 -0.43 12.58
C LEU A 92 -4.70 -0.25 14.04
N CYS A 93 -3.63 -0.89 14.50
CA CYS A 93 -3.13 -0.73 15.87
C CYS A 93 -2.70 0.71 16.16
N ARG A 94 -2.07 1.40 15.19
CA ARG A 94 -1.74 2.82 15.33
C ARG A 94 -2.99 3.69 15.51
N LYS A 95 -4.04 3.45 14.71
CA LYS A 95 -5.32 4.15 14.84
C LYS A 95 -5.97 3.90 16.20
N SER A 96 -6.03 2.64 16.63
CA SER A 96 -6.60 2.27 17.94
C SER A 96 -5.86 2.96 19.09
N ARG A 97 -4.51 2.94 19.08
CA ARG A 97 -3.70 3.58 20.12
C ARG A 97 -3.87 5.10 20.16
N ASN A 98 -4.02 5.75 19.01
CA ASN A 98 -4.26 7.20 18.95
C ASN A 98 -5.64 7.55 19.53
N LYS A 99 -6.67 6.74 19.22
CA LYS A 99 -8.02 6.95 19.75
C LYS A 99 -8.06 6.89 21.29
N SER A 100 -7.35 5.94 21.89
CA SER A 100 -7.24 5.84 23.36
C SER A 100 -6.48 7.02 23.99
N LYS A 101 -5.59 7.69 23.26
CA LYS A 101 -4.89 8.87 23.77
C LYS A 101 -5.76 10.11 23.77
N GLU A 102 -6.61 10.27 22.76
CA GLU A 102 -7.56 11.39 22.67
C GLU A 102 -8.63 11.31 23.78
N THR A 103 -9.03 10.11 24.21
CA THR A 103 -10.02 9.94 25.30
C THR A 103 -9.45 10.08 26.71
N ASN A 104 -8.13 10.04 26.89
CA ASN A 104 -7.47 10.18 28.21
C ASN A 104 -7.01 11.61 28.52
N LEU A 105 -7.21 12.56 27.59
CA LEU A 105 -6.83 13.98 27.79
C LEU A 105 -7.96 14.83 28.41
N SER A 106 -9.11 14.24 28.71
CA SER A 106 -10.23 14.92 29.38
C SER A 106 -10.21 14.80 30.91
N GLU A 107 -9.31 14.03 31.51
CA GLU A 107 -9.22 13.85 32.97
C GLU A 107 -7.76 13.68 33.41
N LYS A 108 -7.04 14.79 33.62
CA LYS A 108 -5.95 14.97 34.61
C LYS A 108 -5.26 16.33 34.44
N SER A 109 -5.76 17.29 35.19
CA SER A 109 -5.10 18.56 35.49
C SER A 109 -4.24 18.40 36.75
N SER A 110 -2.91 18.41 36.60
CA SER A 110 -1.92 18.98 37.55
C SER A 110 -0.47 18.62 37.14
N GLU A 111 0.26 19.62 36.63
CA GLU A 111 1.71 19.96 36.72
C GLU A 111 2.77 18.82 36.75
N SER A 112 3.92 18.83 36.05
CA SER A 112 4.66 19.76 35.18
C SER A 112 5.72 18.96 34.42
N GLY A 113 6.06 19.33 33.17
CA GLY A 113 7.19 18.73 32.45
C GLY A 113 7.22 19.01 30.95
N LYS A 114 8.14 19.86 30.52
CA LYS A 114 8.32 20.44 29.17
C LYS A 114 8.32 19.41 28.01
N GLY A 115 7.55 19.69 26.95
CA GLY A 115 7.65 18.98 25.68
C GLY A 115 6.76 19.60 24.59
N SER A 116 7.38 20.22 23.59
CA SER A 116 6.76 20.98 22.49
C SER A 116 5.61 20.25 21.78
N PRO A 117 4.59 20.97 21.26
CA PRO A 117 3.46 20.38 20.56
C PRO A 117 3.87 19.90 19.17
N ILE A 118 4.30 18.65 19.06
CA ILE A 118 4.41 17.95 17.77
C ILE A 118 2.97 17.66 17.30
N LYS A 119 2.39 18.60 16.53
CA LYS A 119 1.26 18.37 15.64
C LYS A 119 1.60 17.19 14.73
N ARG A 120 1.22 15.97 15.11
CA ARG A 120 1.21 14.83 14.19
C ARG A 120 0.05 15.03 13.23
N LYS A 121 0.32 15.73 12.13
CA LYS A 121 -0.57 15.76 10.96
C LYS A 121 -0.93 14.32 10.59
N ASN A 122 -2.22 13.99 10.67
CA ASN A 122 -2.78 12.82 10.03
C ASN A 122 -2.56 12.99 8.53
N ASP A 123 -1.51 12.36 8.02
CA ASP A 123 -1.12 12.38 6.60
C ASP A 123 -2.01 11.42 5.77
N PHE A 124 -3.31 11.72 5.79
CA PHE A 124 -4.31 11.22 4.85
C PHE A 124 -5.24 12.38 4.54
N LEU A 125 -4.71 13.38 3.82
CA LEU A 125 -5.54 14.23 2.99
C LEU A 125 -5.70 13.55 1.63
N ASP A 126 -6.97 13.49 1.26
CA ASP A 126 -7.50 13.12 -0.03
C ASP A 126 -6.92 14.08 -1.07
N ASP A 127 -5.97 13.62 -1.90
CA ASP A 127 -5.48 14.40 -3.03
C ASP A 127 -6.43 14.17 -4.21
N GLN A 128 -7.59 14.81 -4.10
CA GLN A 128 -8.44 15.13 -5.24
C GLN A 128 -9.20 16.41 -4.88
N LYS A 129 -8.78 17.51 -5.52
CA LYS A 129 -9.39 18.85 -5.56
C LYS A 129 -8.84 19.85 -4.55
N SER A 130 -7.73 20.51 -4.93
CA SER A 130 -7.59 21.99 -5.02
C SER A 130 -6.14 22.39 -5.36
N LYS A 131 -5.78 22.32 -6.65
CA LYS A 131 -4.70 23.14 -7.23
C LYS A 131 -5.28 24.53 -7.51
N VAL A 132 -5.34 25.39 -6.50
CA VAL A 132 -5.45 26.84 -6.72
C VAL A 132 -4.64 27.49 -5.60
N LEU A 133 -3.62 28.25 -6.01
CA LEU A 133 -2.76 29.12 -5.21
C LEU A 133 -1.63 28.44 -4.41
N LYS A 134 -0.60 28.01 -5.15
CA LYS A 134 0.78 28.53 -4.97
C LYS A 134 1.61 28.10 -6.18
N THR A 135 1.46 28.88 -7.25
CA THR A 135 2.38 28.94 -8.37
C THR A 135 3.63 29.68 -7.91
N ALA A 136 4.76 28.99 -7.90
CA ALA A 136 6.04 29.58 -8.24
C ALA A 136 6.99 28.45 -8.67
N LEU A 137 7.16 28.34 -9.98
CA LEU A 137 8.33 27.82 -10.68
C LEU A 137 8.61 26.31 -10.62
N LEU A 138 7.88 25.50 -11.39
CA LEU A 138 8.49 24.39 -12.15
C LEU A 138 7.75 24.25 -13.49
N ASP A 139 8.56 24.30 -14.54
CA ASP A 139 8.26 24.34 -15.98
C ASP A 139 7.44 23.12 -16.47
N GLU A 140 6.55 23.35 -17.44
CA GLU A 140 5.73 22.33 -18.13
C GLU A 140 6.60 21.24 -18.78
N SER A 141 7.83 21.57 -19.18
CA SER A 141 8.80 20.61 -19.71
C SER A 141 9.21 19.52 -18.71
N GLY A 142 9.14 19.77 -17.40
CA GLY A 142 9.52 18.79 -16.38
C GLY A 142 8.53 17.64 -16.23
N ILE A 143 7.25 17.85 -16.54
CA ILE A 143 6.21 16.81 -16.44
C ILE A 143 6.33 15.83 -17.62
N GLU A 144 6.61 16.34 -18.82
CA GLU A 144 6.87 15.49 -20.00
C GLU A 144 8.17 14.69 -19.87
N GLN A 145 9.20 15.28 -19.25
CA GLN A 145 10.47 14.59 -19.00
C GLN A 145 10.33 13.42 -18.01
N ILE A 146 9.56 13.58 -16.93
CA ILE A 146 9.33 12.50 -15.97
C ILE A 146 8.44 11.39 -16.58
N GLN A 147 7.47 11.76 -17.41
CA GLN A 147 6.61 10.78 -18.09
C GLN A 147 7.38 9.97 -19.15
N SER A 148 8.27 10.62 -19.90
CA SER A 148 9.13 9.95 -20.88
C SER A 148 10.13 9.01 -20.20
N GLU A 149 10.78 9.42 -19.11
CA GLU A 149 11.67 8.55 -18.32
C GLU A 149 10.94 7.29 -17.82
N GLN A 150 9.73 7.44 -17.27
CA GLN A 150 8.94 6.29 -16.83
C GLN A 150 8.55 5.37 -18.00
N PHE A 151 8.25 5.92 -19.16
CA PHE A 151 7.94 5.15 -20.37
C PHE A 151 9.14 4.30 -20.82
N PHE A 152 10.35 4.87 -20.86
CA PHE A 152 11.57 4.14 -21.25
C PHE A 152 11.88 2.99 -20.29
N VAL A 153 11.76 3.22 -18.97
CA VAL A 153 12.00 2.17 -17.97
C VAL A 153 10.99 1.02 -18.12
N ILE A 154 9.71 1.34 -18.35
CA ILE A 154 8.68 0.33 -18.58
C ILE A 154 8.97 -0.45 -19.87
N GLN A 155 9.38 0.22 -20.94
CA GLN A 155 9.71 -0.43 -22.20
C GLN A 155 10.92 -1.36 -22.06
N GLN A 156 11.99 -0.91 -21.39
CA GLN A 156 13.17 -1.72 -21.11
C GLN A 156 12.83 -3.00 -20.33
N TYR A 157 11.97 -2.91 -19.31
CA TYR A 157 11.53 -4.09 -18.56
C TYR A 157 10.70 -5.05 -19.43
N LYS A 158 9.84 -4.54 -20.31
CA LYS A 158 9.09 -5.37 -21.26
C LYS A 158 10.03 -6.13 -22.19
N ASP A 159 11.05 -5.46 -22.71
CA ASP A 159 12.02 -6.08 -23.63
C ASP A 159 12.87 -7.15 -22.92
N GLN A 160 13.30 -6.90 -21.68
CA GLN A 160 13.99 -7.92 -20.87
C GLN A 160 13.11 -9.15 -20.61
N ILE A 161 11.81 -8.95 -20.33
CA ILE A 161 10.88 -10.07 -20.14
C ILE A 161 10.73 -10.88 -21.44
N LEU A 162 10.66 -10.22 -22.60
CA LEU A 162 10.57 -10.90 -23.89
C LEU A 162 11.84 -11.69 -24.21
N ASP A 163 13.02 -11.13 -23.97
CA ASP A 163 14.30 -11.82 -24.17
C ASP A 163 14.42 -13.05 -23.25
N LEU A 164 14.09 -12.90 -21.96
CA LEU A 164 14.10 -14.01 -21.01
C LEU A 164 13.11 -15.11 -21.40
N LYS A 165 11.90 -14.76 -21.84
CA LYS A 165 10.92 -15.74 -22.34
C LYS A 165 11.43 -16.49 -23.56
N LYS A 166 12.11 -15.81 -24.49
CA LYS A 166 12.73 -16.44 -25.67
C LYS A 166 13.83 -17.42 -25.26
N LYS A 167 14.73 -17.01 -24.36
CA LYS A 167 15.80 -17.88 -23.84
C LYS A 167 15.26 -19.11 -23.12
N CYS A 168 14.19 -18.98 -22.34
CA CYS A 168 13.53 -20.13 -21.72
C CYS A 168 13.00 -21.09 -22.78
N SER A 169 12.25 -20.58 -23.77
CA SER A 169 11.69 -21.43 -24.84
C SER A 169 12.77 -22.16 -25.64
N GLU A 170 13.91 -21.52 -25.88
CA GLU A 170 15.04 -22.13 -26.60
C GLU A 170 15.73 -23.22 -25.76
N LYS A 171 15.92 -22.98 -24.45
CA LYS A 171 16.43 -24.00 -23.52
C LYS A 171 15.49 -25.20 -23.44
N ASP A 172 14.18 -24.97 -23.37
CA ASP A 172 13.19 -26.05 -23.35
C ASP A 172 13.28 -26.92 -24.62
N LYS A 173 13.47 -26.31 -25.80
CA LYS A 173 13.69 -27.05 -27.05
C LYS A 173 14.96 -27.90 -27.00
N ILE A 174 16.07 -27.34 -26.52
CA ILE A 174 17.35 -28.07 -26.41
C ILE A 174 17.22 -29.26 -25.45
N ILE A 175 16.51 -29.09 -24.33
CA ILE A 175 16.25 -30.17 -23.38
C ILE A 175 15.44 -31.28 -24.06
N LEU A 176 14.35 -30.93 -24.74
CA LEU A 176 13.51 -31.90 -25.44
C LEU A 176 14.26 -32.68 -26.52
N ASP A 177 15.17 -32.04 -27.26
CA ASP A 177 15.97 -32.72 -28.27
C ASP A 177 17.05 -33.60 -27.66
N ARG A 178 17.63 -33.22 -26.52
CA ARG A 178 18.52 -34.09 -25.74
C ARG A 178 17.77 -35.31 -25.20
N ASP A 179 16.56 -35.14 -24.68
CA ASP A 179 15.76 -36.25 -24.18
C ASP A 179 15.45 -37.26 -25.29
N LYS A 180 15.16 -36.79 -26.51
CA LYS A 180 14.99 -37.66 -27.69
C LYS A 180 16.27 -38.42 -28.05
N GLN A 181 17.43 -37.76 -28.01
CA GLN A 181 18.72 -38.43 -28.28
C GLN A 181 19.04 -39.48 -27.21
N VAL A 182 18.76 -39.18 -25.94
CA VAL A 182 18.92 -40.15 -24.84
C VAL A 182 18.00 -41.35 -25.02
N GLN A 183 16.74 -41.12 -25.41
CA GLN A 183 15.80 -42.20 -25.73
C GLN A 183 16.26 -43.05 -26.92
N PHE A 184 16.81 -42.43 -27.96
CA PHE A 184 17.30 -43.15 -29.14
C PHE A 184 18.56 -43.98 -28.87
N ASN A 185 19.49 -43.50 -28.03
CA ASN A 185 20.72 -44.21 -27.70
C ASN A 185 20.54 -45.38 -26.70
N HIS A 186 19.34 -45.53 -26.13
CA HIS A 186 18.99 -46.61 -25.20
C HIS A 186 18.14 -47.73 -25.85
N LEU A 187 17.92 -47.66 -27.17
CA LEU A 187 17.34 -48.70 -28.02
C LEU A 187 18.45 -49.39 -28.83
#